data_AF-A0AA43F9Q8-F1
#
_entry.id   AF-A0AA43F9Q8-F1
#
_cell.length_a   1.000
_cell.length_b   1.000
_cell.length_c   1.000
_cell.angle_alpha   90.00
_cell.angle_beta   90.00
_cell.angle_gamma   90.00
#
_symmetry.space_group_name_H-M   'P 1'
#
loop_
_entity.id
_entity.type
_entity.pdbx_description
1 polymer ?
#
loop_
_entity_poly.entity_id
_entity_poly.type
_entity_poly.pdbx_seq_one_letter_code
_entity_poly.pdbx_strand_id
1 'polypeptide(L)'
;MSEKKWLDGYSGQTTIELISLQGEYQTDSIVLAFEEALDQKAERIGQSRLTADGKVVLAIEALEREVNNGGYGQFFINSSKSYVPIVVDALSRIGCSEVALLTQHVIDALGIDGQVTVEAIDSVMEEDSDKRDEKLGECDEQYYKVAGDLAGPLLEFIKKNKLGITVKG
;
A
#
# COMPACT_ATOMS: atom_id res chain seq x y z
N MET A 1 15.76 14.66 22.13
CA MET A 1 15.77 14.71 20.65
C MET A 1 14.59 15.55 20.23
N SER A 2 14.73 16.45 19.24
CA SER A 2 13.57 17.16 18.70
C SER A 2 12.63 16.12 18.07
N GLU A 3 11.33 16.20 18.36
CA GLU A 3 10.34 15.47 17.57
C GLU A 3 10.46 15.91 16.11
N LYS A 4 10.39 14.95 15.19
CA LYS A 4 10.40 15.22 13.75
C LYS A 4 9.08 15.88 13.36
N LYS A 5 9.13 16.78 12.36
CA LYS A 5 7.96 17.51 11.87
C LYS A 5 7.06 16.62 11.02
N TRP A 6 5.77 16.94 10.97
CA TRP A 6 4.87 16.38 9.97
C TRP A 6 5.02 17.13 8.64
N LEU A 7 5.06 16.41 7.52
CA LEU A 7 5.05 16.99 6.18
C LEU A 7 3.60 17.13 5.71
N ASP A 8 3.16 18.36 5.43
CA ASP A 8 1.77 18.68 5.08
C ASP A 8 1.34 18.23 3.66
N GLY A 9 2.14 17.39 3.00
CA GLY A 9 1.89 16.83 1.67
C GLY A 9 2.97 17.15 0.64
N TYR A 10 2.71 16.72 -0.58
CA TYR A 10 3.56 16.94 -1.74
C TYR A 10 3.36 18.35 -2.33
N SER A 11 4.46 19.05 -2.57
CA SER A 11 4.47 20.42 -3.11
C SER A 11 5.39 20.60 -4.32
N GLY A 12 5.62 19.53 -5.08
CA GLY A 12 6.39 19.56 -6.33
C GLY A 12 7.88 19.23 -6.19
N GLN A 13 8.25 18.65 -5.05
CA GLN A 13 9.59 18.12 -4.81
C GLN A 13 9.95 17.02 -5.83
N THR A 14 11.25 16.82 -6.05
CA THR A 14 11.78 15.63 -6.72
C THR A 14 11.85 14.46 -5.74
N THR A 15 12.04 13.25 -6.27
CA THR A 15 12.30 12.05 -5.46
C THR A 15 13.46 12.26 -4.47
N ILE A 16 14.53 12.93 -4.92
CA ILE A 16 15.72 13.18 -4.08
C ILE A 16 15.42 14.19 -2.98
N GLU A 17 14.66 15.23 -3.29
CA GLU A 17 14.24 16.23 -2.31
C GLU A 17 13.34 15.59 -1.23
N LEU A 18 12.34 14.78 -1.59
CA LEU A 18 11.50 14.06 -0.61
C LEU A 18 12.33 13.12 0.27
N ILE A 19 13.23 12.32 -0.31
CA ILE A 19 14.13 11.44 0.47
C ILE A 19 14.98 12.24 1.47
N SER A 20 15.42 13.43 1.09
CA SER A 20 16.29 14.27 1.93
C SER A 20 15.56 14.80 3.17
N LEU A 21 14.21 14.78 3.20
CA LEU A 21 13.41 15.21 4.34
C LEU A 21 13.46 14.23 5.53
N GLN A 22 13.95 12.99 5.36
CA GLN A 22 13.95 11.95 6.42
C GLN A 22 14.66 12.36 7.72
N GLY A 23 15.56 13.34 7.68
CA GLY A 23 16.26 13.87 8.86
C GLY A 23 15.45 14.87 9.68
N GLU A 24 14.43 15.49 9.09
CA GLU A 24 13.62 16.56 9.68
C GLU A 24 12.15 16.15 9.86
N TYR A 25 11.62 15.31 8.96
CA TYR A 25 10.22 14.94 8.89
C TYR A 25 9.98 13.46 9.24
N GLN A 26 8.79 13.19 9.77
CA GLN A 26 8.35 11.83 10.11
C GLN A 26 8.22 10.97 8.84
N THR A 27 8.59 9.69 8.95
CA THR A 27 8.70 8.78 7.80
C THR A 27 7.37 8.55 7.12
N ASP A 28 6.32 8.36 7.91
CA ASP A 28 4.91 8.26 7.47
C ASP A 28 4.49 9.45 6.61
N SER A 29 4.74 10.68 7.06
CA SER A 29 4.41 11.88 6.30
C SER A 29 5.21 12.03 4.99
N ILE A 30 6.41 11.43 4.91
CA ILE A 30 7.22 11.42 3.69
C ILE A 30 6.67 10.40 2.69
N VAL A 31 6.31 9.18 3.13
CA VAL A 31 5.74 8.16 2.23
C VAL A 31 4.35 8.56 1.74
N LEU A 32 3.55 9.24 2.57
CA LEU A 32 2.30 9.88 2.14
C LEU A 32 2.53 10.93 1.05
N ALA A 33 3.57 11.76 1.17
CA ALA A 33 3.92 12.70 0.10
C ALA A 33 4.39 11.99 -1.18
N PHE A 34 4.99 10.80 -1.07
CA PHE A 34 5.29 9.97 -2.24
C PHE A 34 4.02 9.41 -2.89
N GLU A 35 3.05 8.95 -2.10
CA GLU A 35 1.74 8.52 -2.59
C GLU A 35 1.05 9.65 -3.36
N GLU A 36 0.88 10.82 -2.73
CA GLU A 36 0.22 11.98 -3.33
C GLU A 36 0.88 12.37 -4.65
N ALA A 37 2.20 12.39 -4.70
CA ALA A 37 2.93 12.74 -5.91
C ALA A 37 2.78 11.71 -7.04
N LEU A 38 2.73 10.42 -6.69
CA LEU A 38 2.53 9.32 -7.65
C LEU A 38 1.09 9.28 -8.16
N ASP A 39 0.10 9.59 -7.32
CA ASP A 39 -1.30 9.72 -7.71
C ASP A 39 -1.50 10.92 -8.65
N GLN A 40 -0.98 12.10 -8.32
CA GLN A 40 -0.99 13.26 -9.24
C GLN A 40 -0.31 12.92 -10.58
N LYS A 41 0.78 12.15 -10.55
CA LYS A 41 1.42 11.67 -11.78
C LYS A 41 0.51 10.69 -12.53
N ALA A 42 -0.11 9.74 -11.84
CA ALA A 42 -1.03 8.76 -12.42
C ALA A 42 -2.24 9.43 -13.08
N GLU A 43 -2.80 10.48 -12.50
CA GLU A 43 -3.89 11.27 -13.09
C GLU A 43 -3.49 11.86 -14.45
N ARG A 44 -2.24 12.32 -14.57
CA ARG A 44 -1.73 12.94 -15.80
C ARG A 44 -1.34 11.92 -16.87
N ILE A 45 -0.72 10.81 -16.50
CA ILE A 45 -0.16 9.84 -17.47
C ILE A 45 -0.92 8.53 -17.58
N GLY A 46 -1.87 8.27 -16.69
CA GLY A 46 -2.53 6.98 -16.49
C GLY A 46 -1.77 6.08 -15.53
N GLN A 47 -2.48 5.47 -14.58
CA GLN A 47 -1.91 4.55 -13.57
C GLN A 47 -1.16 3.37 -14.20
N SER A 48 -1.62 2.86 -15.35
CA SER A 48 -0.94 1.77 -16.07
C SER A 48 0.47 2.14 -16.52
N ARG A 49 0.74 3.44 -16.76
CA ARG A 49 2.01 4.01 -17.21
C ARG A 49 2.97 4.36 -16.08
N LEU A 50 2.57 4.19 -14.81
CA LEU A 50 3.50 4.22 -13.69
C LEU A 50 4.49 3.05 -13.78
N THR A 51 5.69 3.27 -13.25
CA THR A 51 6.71 2.22 -13.14
C THR A 51 6.27 1.15 -12.15
N ALA A 52 6.87 -0.05 -12.26
CA ALA A 52 6.61 -1.13 -11.31
C ALA A 52 6.95 -0.72 -9.86
N ASP A 53 8.00 0.09 -9.67
CA ASP A 53 8.41 0.57 -8.35
C ASP A 53 7.45 1.63 -7.80
N GLY A 54 6.93 2.52 -8.65
CA GLY A 54 5.91 3.49 -8.25
C GLY A 54 4.61 2.79 -7.83
N LYS A 55 4.21 1.73 -8.54
CA LYS A 55 3.04 0.93 -8.17
C LYS A 55 3.22 0.19 -6.84
N VAL A 56 4.44 -0.19 -6.46
CA VAL A 56 4.71 -0.74 -5.11
C VAL A 56 4.38 0.30 -4.05
N VAL A 57 4.81 1.55 -4.20
CA VAL A 57 4.53 2.60 -3.23
C VAL A 57 3.02 2.77 -3.04
N LEU A 58 2.28 2.91 -4.14
CA LEU A 58 0.83 3.08 -4.07
C LEU A 58 0.10 1.85 -3.48
N ALA A 59 0.57 0.64 -3.80
CA ALA A 59 -0.05 -0.58 -3.26
C ALA A 59 0.14 -0.71 -1.74
N ILE A 60 1.31 -0.33 -1.22
CA ILE A 60 1.61 -0.39 0.22
C ILE A 60 0.82 0.67 0.98
N GLU A 61 0.82 1.92 0.51
CA GLU A 61 0.08 3.00 1.17
C GLU A 61 -1.44 2.76 1.11
N ALA A 62 -1.94 2.22 0.00
CA ALA A 62 -3.34 1.80 -0.10
C ALA A 62 -3.67 0.68 0.90
N LEU A 63 -2.82 -0.35 1.02
CA LEU A 63 -3.05 -1.40 2.01
C LEU A 63 -3.06 -0.83 3.43
N GLU A 64 -2.05 -0.04 3.78
CA GLU A 64 -1.91 0.53 5.12
C GLU A 64 -3.11 1.41 5.48
N ARG A 65 -3.53 2.31 4.58
CA ARG A 65 -4.69 3.17 4.79
C ARG A 65 -5.97 2.37 5.01
N GLU A 66 -6.26 1.40 4.15
CA GLU A 66 -7.54 0.70 4.22
C GLU A 66 -7.62 -0.24 5.42
N VAL A 67 -6.54 -0.99 5.69
CA VAL A 67 -6.51 -1.92 6.82
C VAL A 67 -6.56 -1.18 8.15
N ASN A 68 -5.86 -0.04 8.29
CA ASN A 68 -5.93 0.78 9.50
C ASN A 68 -7.29 1.48 9.69
N ASN A 69 -8.03 1.74 8.61
CA ASN A 69 -9.34 2.41 8.69
C ASN A 69 -10.50 1.45 8.90
N GLY A 70 -10.45 0.25 8.30
CA GLY A 70 -11.57 -0.70 8.34
C GLY A 70 -11.20 -2.13 7.96
N GLY A 71 -9.93 -2.50 8.09
CA GLY A 71 -9.45 -3.85 7.86
C GLY A 71 -9.32 -4.24 6.37
N TYR A 72 -8.96 -5.49 6.13
CA TYR A 72 -8.86 -6.06 4.79
C TYR A 72 -10.19 -6.04 4.04
N GLY A 73 -11.32 -6.12 4.75
CA GLY A 73 -12.64 -5.94 4.14
C GLY A 73 -12.76 -4.60 3.42
N GLN A 74 -12.29 -3.52 4.04
CA GLN A 74 -12.26 -2.20 3.41
C GLN A 74 -11.30 -2.14 2.22
N PHE A 75 -10.13 -2.82 2.30
CA PHE A 75 -9.20 -2.92 1.18
C PHE A 75 -9.81 -3.56 -0.08
N PHE A 76 -10.67 -4.58 0.10
CA PHE A 76 -11.37 -5.23 -1.01
C PHE A 76 -12.62 -4.49 -1.50
N ILE A 77 -13.32 -3.76 -0.62
CA ILE A 77 -14.52 -3.00 -0.99
C ILE A 77 -14.15 -1.70 -1.71
N ASN A 78 -13.07 -1.04 -1.31
CA ASN A 78 -12.65 0.22 -1.91
C ASN A 78 -11.86 0.01 -3.22
N SER A 79 -11.60 1.10 -3.93
CA SER A 79 -10.83 1.10 -5.19
C SER A 79 -9.40 0.54 -5.03
N SER A 80 -8.90 0.50 -3.79
CA SER A 80 -7.64 -0.13 -3.38
C SER A 80 -7.53 -1.61 -3.79
N LYS A 81 -8.66 -2.31 -4.01
CA LYS A 81 -8.69 -3.68 -4.56
C LYS A 81 -7.95 -3.84 -5.89
N SER A 82 -7.80 -2.76 -6.65
CA SER A 82 -7.00 -2.73 -7.89
C SER A 82 -5.54 -3.12 -7.69
N TYR A 83 -5.02 -3.03 -6.46
CA TYR A 83 -3.65 -3.43 -6.11
C TYR A 83 -3.51 -4.89 -5.69
N VAL A 84 -4.60 -5.65 -5.52
CA VAL A 84 -4.55 -7.08 -5.15
C VAL A 84 -3.59 -7.91 -6.01
N PRO A 85 -3.51 -7.72 -7.35
CA PRO A 85 -2.58 -8.49 -8.17
C PRO A 85 -1.09 -8.30 -7.84
N ILE A 86 -0.72 -7.23 -7.11
CA ILE A 86 0.68 -6.91 -6.82
C ILE A 86 0.98 -6.74 -5.32
N VAL A 87 -0.01 -6.64 -4.44
CA VAL A 87 0.21 -6.24 -3.04
C VAL A 87 1.10 -7.22 -2.26
N VAL A 88 0.98 -8.53 -2.51
CA VAL A 88 1.82 -9.56 -1.87
C VAL A 88 3.27 -9.47 -2.33
N ASP A 89 3.50 -9.27 -3.63
CA ASP A 89 4.85 -9.03 -4.17
C ASP A 89 5.42 -7.70 -3.66
N ALA A 90 4.60 -6.65 -3.60
CA ALA A 90 4.99 -5.35 -3.06
C ALA A 90 5.49 -5.46 -1.60
N LEU A 91 4.73 -6.15 -0.73
CA LEU A 91 5.11 -6.41 0.65
C LEU A 91 6.42 -7.20 0.74
N SER A 92 6.57 -8.21 -0.11
CA SER A 92 7.81 -9.00 -0.21
C SER A 92 9.01 -8.14 -0.63
N ARG A 93 8.81 -7.22 -1.60
CA ARG A 93 9.85 -6.33 -2.14
C ARG A 93 10.32 -5.27 -1.15
N ILE A 94 9.47 -4.84 -0.22
CA ILE A 94 9.86 -3.95 0.89
C ILE A 94 10.45 -4.73 2.09
N GLY A 95 10.45 -6.07 2.04
CA GLY A 95 11.02 -6.92 3.09
C GLY A 95 10.03 -7.36 4.17
N CYS A 96 8.73 -7.05 4.03
CA CYS A 96 7.69 -7.38 5.00
C CYS A 96 7.07 -8.76 4.70
N SER A 97 7.88 -9.82 4.79
CA SER A 97 7.48 -11.17 4.37
C SER A 97 6.35 -11.77 5.22
N GLU A 98 6.31 -11.49 6.53
CA GLU A 98 5.22 -11.98 7.40
C GLU A 98 3.87 -11.36 7.03
N VAL A 99 3.88 -10.06 6.72
CA VAL A 99 2.71 -9.33 6.23
C VAL A 99 2.30 -9.86 4.86
N ALA A 100 3.26 -10.10 3.96
CA ALA A 100 2.99 -10.68 2.64
C ALA A 100 2.28 -12.04 2.74
N LEU A 101 2.75 -12.92 3.63
CA LEU A 101 2.13 -14.22 3.87
C LEU A 101 0.71 -14.08 4.44
N LEU A 102 0.51 -13.17 5.40
CA LEU A 102 -0.82 -12.89 5.94
C LEU A 102 -1.75 -12.35 4.85
N THR A 103 -1.32 -11.36 4.07
CA THR A 103 -2.10 -10.79 2.97
C THR A 103 -2.44 -11.84 1.91
N GLN A 104 -1.53 -12.77 1.60
CA GLN A 104 -1.85 -13.89 0.71
C GLN A 104 -2.95 -14.78 1.30
N HIS A 105 -2.87 -15.14 2.59
CA HIS A 105 -3.92 -15.94 3.24
C HIS A 105 -5.28 -15.23 3.23
N VAL A 106 -5.29 -13.90 3.35
CA VAL A 106 -6.51 -13.09 3.26
C VAL A 106 -7.10 -13.16 1.85
N ILE A 107 -6.27 -13.01 0.81
CA ILE A 107 -6.71 -13.12 -0.59
C ILE A 107 -7.26 -14.52 -0.86
N ASP A 108 -6.59 -15.56 -0.37
CA ASP A 108 -7.03 -16.95 -0.51
C ASP A 108 -8.37 -17.20 0.21
N ALA A 109 -8.62 -16.51 1.33
CA ALA A 109 -9.87 -16.60 2.09
C ALA A 109 -11.09 -16.04 1.34
N LEU A 110 -10.90 -15.24 0.28
CA LEU A 110 -11.98 -14.84 -0.60
C LEU A 110 -12.59 -16.03 -1.36
N GLY A 111 -11.85 -17.15 -1.49
CA GLY A 111 -12.36 -18.35 -2.15
C GLY A 111 -12.67 -18.14 -3.64
N ILE A 112 -12.00 -17.19 -4.29
CA ILE A 112 -12.17 -16.93 -5.72
C ILE A 112 -11.52 -18.06 -6.51
N ASP A 113 -12.34 -18.80 -7.25
CA ASP A 113 -11.85 -19.83 -8.17
C ASP A 113 -11.22 -19.17 -9.42
N GLY A 114 -9.97 -19.53 -9.72
CA GLY A 114 -9.27 -19.08 -10.91
C GLY A 114 -8.51 -17.76 -10.71
N GLN A 115 -8.62 -16.83 -11.66
CA GLN A 115 -7.87 -15.57 -11.61
C GLN A 115 -8.56 -14.58 -10.67
N VAL A 116 -7.81 -14.06 -9.70
CA VAL A 116 -8.27 -12.98 -8.81
C VAL A 116 -8.28 -11.66 -9.59
N THR A 117 -9.46 -11.28 -10.10
CA THR A 117 -9.69 -9.98 -10.76
C THR A 117 -10.50 -9.04 -9.86
N VAL A 118 -10.53 -7.75 -10.22
CA VAL A 118 -11.35 -6.74 -9.53
C VAL A 118 -12.82 -7.16 -9.52
N GLU A 119 -13.34 -7.64 -10.65
CA GLU A 119 -14.72 -8.07 -10.81
C GLU A 119 -15.04 -9.31 -9.97
N ALA A 120 -14.10 -10.25 -9.84
CA ALA A 120 -14.26 -11.42 -9.00
C ALA A 120 -14.27 -11.04 -7.51
N ILE A 121 -13.43 -10.09 -7.11
CA ILE A 121 -13.44 -9.53 -5.74
C ILE A 121 -14.76 -8.83 -5.47
N ASP A 122 -15.23 -7.97 -6.38
CA ASP A 122 -16.51 -7.28 -6.24
C ASP A 122 -17.66 -8.29 -6.06
N SER A 123 -17.73 -9.29 -6.93
CA SER A 123 -18.77 -10.33 -6.84
C SER A 123 -18.74 -11.08 -5.51
N VAL A 124 -17.56 -11.41 -4.98
CA VAL A 124 -17.46 -12.11 -3.68
C VAL A 124 -17.79 -11.17 -2.54
N MET A 125 -17.36 -9.91 -2.56
CA MET A 125 -17.56 -8.95 -1.47
C MET A 125 -18.98 -8.39 -1.41
N GLU A 126 -19.74 -8.42 -2.51
CA GLU A 126 -21.17 -8.05 -2.56
C GLU A 126 -22.08 -9.09 -1.89
N GLU A 127 -21.65 -10.35 -1.80
CA GLU A 127 -22.40 -11.40 -1.13
C GLU A 127 -22.15 -11.38 0.39
N ASP A 128 -23.21 -11.48 1.19
CA ASP A 128 -23.08 -11.61 2.65
C ASP A 128 -22.47 -12.98 3.00
N SER A 129 -21.45 -12.99 3.85
CA SER A 129 -20.77 -14.22 4.27
C SER A 129 -20.13 -14.07 5.64
N ASP A 130 -20.84 -14.50 6.68
CA ASP A 130 -20.34 -14.50 8.07
C ASP A 130 -18.99 -15.22 8.19
N LYS A 131 -18.80 -16.32 7.45
CA LYS A 131 -17.56 -17.08 7.45
C LYS A 131 -16.39 -16.30 6.86
N ARG A 132 -16.61 -15.56 5.77
CA ARG A 132 -15.57 -14.70 5.18
C ARG A 132 -15.26 -13.56 6.15
N ASP A 133 -16.29 -12.92 6.68
CA ASP A 133 -16.12 -11.73 7.52
C ASP A 133 -15.44 -12.06 8.85
N GLU A 134 -15.78 -13.19 9.48
CA GLU A 134 -15.04 -13.73 10.63
C GLU A 134 -13.57 -13.97 10.28
N LYS A 135 -13.31 -14.57 9.10
CA LYS A 135 -11.94 -14.85 8.68
C LYS A 135 -11.12 -13.59 8.41
N LEU A 136 -11.72 -12.57 7.80
CA LEU A 136 -11.10 -11.27 7.59
C LEU A 136 -10.80 -10.60 8.93
N GLY A 137 -11.74 -10.62 9.87
CA GLY A 137 -11.54 -10.07 11.23
C GLY A 137 -10.38 -10.74 11.98
N GLU A 138 -10.25 -12.06 11.92
CA GLU A 138 -9.08 -12.77 12.48
C GLU A 138 -7.75 -12.29 11.86
N CYS A 139 -7.75 -12.01 10.55
CA CYS A 139 -6.56 -11.56 9.85
C CYS A 139 -6.25 -10.09 10.14
N ASP A 140 -7.26 -9.24 10.33
CA ASP A 140 -7.09 -7.86 10.77
C ASP A 140 -6.40 -7.82 12.13
N GLU A 141 -6.84 -8.64 13.09
CA GLU A 141 -6.17 -8.76 14.39
C GLU A 141 -4.72 -9.25 14.28
N GLN A 142 -4.43 -10.14 13.34
CA GLN A 142 -3.07 -10.62 13.07
C GLN A 142 -2.22 -9.54 12.42
N TYR A 143 -2.80 -8.73 11.53
CA TYR A 143 -2.10 -7.65 10.84
C TYR A 143 -1.47 -6.68 11.83
N TYR A 144 -2.22 -6.22 12.84
CA TYR A 144 -1.70 -5.32 13.87
C TYR A 144 -0.56 -5.94 14.70
N LYS A 145 -0.43 -7.27 14.74
CA LYS A 145 0.66 -7.96 15.44
C LYS A 145 1.92 -8.09 14.58
N VAL A 146 1.78 -8.20 13.26
CA VAL A 146 2.91 -8.52 12.35
C VAL A 146 3.35 -7.34 11.47
N ALA A 147 2.45 -6.40 11.14
CA ALA A 147 2.73 -5.32 10.19
C ALA A 147 3.77 -4.33 10.71
N GLY A 148 3.75 -4.06 12.02
CA GLY A 148 4.56 -2.97 12.58
C GLY A 148 4.28 -1.66 11.83
N ASP A 149 5.33 -0.89 11.61
CA ASP A 149 5.32 0.32 10.78
C ASP A 149 5.81 -0.04 9.36
N LEU A 150 4.96 0.09 8.34
CA LEU A 150 5.32 -0.16 6.94
C LEU A 150 6.06 1.01 6.28
N ALA A 151 5.91 2.23 6.80
CA ALA A 151 6.50 3.43 6.25
C ALA A 151 8.04 3.37 6.28
N GLY A 152 8.62 2.83 7.35
CA GLY A 152 10.06 2.59 7.46
C GLY A 152 10.63 1.72 6.33
N PRO A 153 10.21 0.45 6.21
CA PRO A 153 10.58 -0.43 5.10
C PRO A 153 10.29 0.16 3.72
N LEU A 154 9.14 0.83 3.55
CA LEU A 154 8.78 1.47 2.29
C LEU A 154 9.74 2.61 1.91
N LEU A 155 10.13 3.47 2.86
CA LEU A 155 11.10 4.54 2.60
C LEU A 155 12.47 3.98 2.19
N GLU A 156 12.92 2.87 2.81
CA GLU A 156 14.16 2.20 2.39
C GLU A 156 14.07 1.62 0.98
N PHE A 157 12.93 1.02 0.64
CA PHE A 157 12.65 0.60 -0.74
C PHE A 157 12.70 1.78 -1.72
N ILE A 158 12.09 2.92 -1.37
CA ILE A 158 12.11 4.14 -2.19
C ILE A 158 13.54 4.62 -2.42
N LYS A 159 14.35 4.68 -1.37
CA LYS A 159 15.77 5.12 -1.45
C LYS A 159 16.61 4.22 -2.35
N LYS A 160 16.39 2.91 -2.27
CA LYS A 160 17.09 1.92 -3.09
C LYS A 160 16.68 2.02 -4.57
N ASN A 161 15.41 2.28 -4.84
CA ASN A 161 14.82 2.26 -6.19
C ASN A 161 14.49 3.65 -6.75
N LYS A 162 15.06 4.72 -6.20
CA LYS A 162 14.82 6.14 -6.55
C LYS A 162 14.88 6.50 -8.04
N LEU A 163 15.58 5.71 -8.87
CA LEU A 163 15.62 5.92 -10.33
C LEU A 163 14.34 5.42 -11.01
N GLY A 164 13.73 4.35 -10.49
CA GLY A 164 12.45 3.81 -10.94
C GLY A 164 11.26 4.55 -10.34
N ILE A 165 11.43 5.24 -9.21
CA ILE A 165 10.38 5.99 -8.51
C ILE A 165 10.59 7.48 -8.80
N THR A 166 10.03 7.94 -9.92
CA THR A 166 10.08 9.35 -10.32
C THR A 166 8.73 10.01 -10.03
N VAL A 167 8.68 10.84 -8.99
CA VAL A 167 7.44 11.56 -8.61
C VAL A 167 7.20 12.80 -9.46
N LYS A 168 8.29 13.40 -9.95
CA LYS A 168 8.27 14.54 -10.87
C LYS A 168 8.51 14.03 -12.29
N GLY A 169 7.65 14.41 -13.22
CA GLY A 169 7.78 14.13 -14.65
C GLY A 169 6.51 14.43 -15.38
#